data_AF-A0A9Q1LZ99-F1
#
_entry.id   AF-A0A9Q1LZ99-F1
#
_cell.length_a   1.000
_cell.length_b   1.000
_cell.length_c   1.000
_cell.angle_alpha   90.00
_cell.angle_beta   90.00
_cell.angle_gamma   90.00
#
_symmetry.space_group_name_H-M   'P 1'
#
loop_
_entity.id
_entity.type
_entity.pdbx_description
1 polymer ?
#
loop_
_entity_poly.entity_id
_entity_poly.type
_entity_poly.pdbx_seq_one_letter_code
_entity_poly.pdbx_strand_id
1 'polypeptide(L)'
;MASLVSKSTSNDMEFIHHDIVCRLLPHYVAWSKIYGKRFIYWNGTEPRMCLSEAELIKELLSKYSTVSGKSWQQQQGSKHFIGRGLLMANGDAWYHQRHIIAPAFIGDKLKSYAGYMVECTNGMLQSLGNAVKSGQTEFEIGEHMTRLTAEIISRTEFDSSYEKGKHIFHLLTLLQHRCAQASRHLCFPGSRFFPSKYNRDIKALKMEVERLLMEIIQSRKDCVEIGRSSSYGNDLLGMLLNEMQKKRSSNGFSLNMQLIMDECKTLFFAGHETTALLLTWTVMLLASNPSWQEKVREEVNQVCNGDSPTVEHLPKLTLLNMVINESLRLYPPATVLPRMAFEDFKLGDLNIPKGLSIWIPVLAIHHSEEIWGKDANEFRPDRFASKSFAASRNFLPFAAGPRNCIGQSFALMEAKIILAMLISKFRFTISENYRHAPVIVLTIKPKYGVQVKLTPLSP
;
A
#
# COMPACT_ATOMS: atom_id res chain seq x y z
N MET A 1 -14.09 18.38 8.91
CA MET A 1 -13.53 17.05 8.56
C MET A 1 -12.77 16.41 9.72
N ALA A 2 -11.60 16.96 10.13
CA ALA A 2 -10.73 16.32 11.14
C ALA A 2 -11.44 16.04 12.48
N SER A 3 -12.28 16.97 12.96
CA SER A 3 -13.11 16.77 14.16
C SER A 3 -14.09 15.60 14.04
N LEU A 4 -14.74 15.43 12.88
CA LEU A 4 -15.66 14.32 12.64
C LEU A 4 -14.94 12.97 12.70
N VAL A 5 -13.77 12.88 12.04
CA VAL A 5 -12.93 11.66 12.09
C VAL A 5 -12.45 11.39 13.51
N SER A 6 -11.97 12.42 14.22
CA SER A 6 -11.53 12.27 15.61
C SER A 6 -12.63 11.76 16.53
N LYS A 7 -13.87 12.22 16.33
CA LYS A 7 -15.04 11.78 17.08
C LYS A 7 -15.44 10.34 16.72
N SER A 8 -15.49 10.00 15.43
CA SER A 8 -15.89 8.65 15.00
C SER A 8 -14.85 7.58 15.33
N THR A 9 -13.58 7.94 15.48
CA THR A 9 -12.49 7.01 15.85
C THR A 9 -12.07 7.08 17.32
N SER A 10 -12.78 7.83 18.17
CA SER A 10 -12.40 8.00 19.58
C SER A 10 -12.54 6.68 20.36
N ASN A 11 -13.64 5.97 20.11
CA ASN A 11 -13.97 4.71 20.73
C ASN A 11 -13.66 3.54 19.80
N ASP A 12 -13.54 2.36 20.36
CA ASP A 12 -13.39 1.12 19.59
C ASP A 12 -14.74 0.66 19.07
N MET A 13 -14.74 -0.30 18.14
CA MET A 13 -15.97 -0.94 17.68
C MET A 13 -16.32 -2.07 18.64
N GLU A 14 -17.60 -2.18 19.02
CA GLU A 14 -18.07 -3.18 20.00
C GLU A 14 -17.93 -4.62 19.48
N PHE A 15 -18.13 -4.79 18.17
CA PHE A 15 -18.05 -6.09 17.49
C PHE A 15 -17.24 -5.96 16.19
N ILE A 16 -16.75 -7.09 15.69
CA ILE A 16 -16.12 -7.16 14.37
C ILE A 16 -17.23 -7.08 13.33
N HIS A 17 -17.38 -5.92 12.71
CA HIS A 17 -18.20 -5.74 11.51
C HIS A 17 -17.44 -4.88 10.50
N HIS A 18 -17.76 -5.03 9.22
CA HIS A 18 -16.98 -4.38 8.16
C HIS A 18 -17.62 -3.09 7.63
N ASP A 19 -18.77 -2.65 8.16
CA ASP A 19 -19.27 -1.28 7.89
C ASP A 19 -18.41 -0.23 8.61
N ILE A 20 -17.32 0.17 7.95
CA ILE A 20 -16.29 1.06 8.49
C ILE A 20 -16.27 2.42 7.82
N VAL A 21 -17.13 2.67 6.82
CA VAL A 21 -17.15 3.94 6.08
C VAL A 21 -17.57 5.08 7.00
N CYS A 22 -18.60 4.89 7.82
CA CYS A 22 -19.05 5.88 8.80
C CYS A 22 -17.96 6.20 9.83
N ARG A 23 -17.14 5.20 10.19
CA ARG A 23 -16.03 5.38 11.12
C ARG A 23 -14.88 6.15 10.48
N LEU A 24 -14.48 5.80 9.27
CA LEU A 24 -13.24 6.28 8.64
C LEU A 24 -13.43 7.51 7.76
N LEU A 25 -14.59 7.65 7.12
CA LEU A 25 -14.98 8.76 6.26
C LEU A 25 -16.34 9.36 6.69
N PRO A 26 -16.54 9.73 7.98
CA PRO A 26 -17.81 10.25 8.49
C PRO A 26 -18.29 11.51 7.75
N HIS A 27 -17.36 12.34 7.32
CA HIS A 27 -17.62 13.56 6.56
C HIS A 27 -18.20 13.23 5.17
N TYR A 28 -17.68 12.19 4.50
CA TYR A 28 -18.23 11.74 3.22
C TYR A 28 -19.67 11.27 3.42
N VAL A 29 -19.94 10.42 4.43
CA VAL A 29 -21.30 9.90 4.69
C VAL A 29 -22.28 11.03 5.03
N ALA A 30 -21.86 11.99 5.84
CA ALA A 30 -22.72 13.12 6.20
C ALA A 30 -23.05 13.99 4.98
N TRP A 31 -22.06 14.31 4.15
CA TRP A 31 -22.24 15.21 3.02
C TRP A 31 -22.89 14.53 1.82
N SER A 32 -22.62 13.24 1.57
CA SER A 32 -23.26 12.51 0.46
C SER A 32 -24.76 12.35 0.66
N LYS A 33 -25.25 12.27 1.91
CA LYS A 33 -26.68 12.26 2.22
C LYS A 33 -27.38 13.60 1.91
N ILE A 34 -26.65 14.71 1.99
CA ILE A 34 -27.21 16.05 1.78
C ILE A 34 -27.08 16.48 0.31
N TYR A 35 -25.92 16.24 -0.29
CA TYR A 35 -25.55 16.77 -1.61
C TYR A 35 -25.48 15.70 -2.71
N GLY A 36 -25.65 14.42 -2.37
CA GLY A 36 -25.58 13.31 -3.31
C GLY A 36 -24.14 12.86 -3.62
N LYS A 37 -23.96 12.27 -4.81
CA LYS A 37 -22.69 11.64 -5.24
C LYS A 37 -21.56 12.61 -5.58
N ARG A 38 -21.90 13.88 -5.81
CA ARG A 38 -21.01 14.97 -6.22
C ARG A 38 -21.16 16.13 -5.24
N PHE A 39 -20.09 16.52 -4.59
CA PHE A 39 -20.09 17.71 -3.74
C PHE A 39 -18.70 18.30 -3.64
N ILE A 40 -18.65 19.61 -3.43
CA ILE A 40 -17.41 20.36 -3.25
C ILE A 40 -17.29 20.81 -1.80
N TYR A 41 -16.09 20.69 -1.25
CA TYR A 41 -15.76 21.18 0.08
C TYR A 41 -14.33 21.74 0.09
N TRP A 42 -14.05 22.61 1.04
CA TRP A 42 -12.73 23.22 1.19
C TRP A 42 -11.89 22.44 2.20
N ASN A 43 -10.64 22.14 1.86
CA ASN A 43 -9.63 21.65 2.79
C ASN A 43 -8.49 22.67 2.89
N GLY A 44 -8.58 23.57 3.88
CA GLY A 44 -7.75 24.77 3.91
C GLY A 44 -8.05 25.61 2.68
N THR A 45 -7.02 25.92 1.89
CA THR A 45 -7.14 26.73 0.66
C THR A 45 -7.39 25.91 -0.61
N GLU A 46 -7.47 24.58 -0.52
CA GLU A 46 -7.66 23.71 -1.69
C GLU A 46 -9.15 23.31 -1.81
N PRO A 47 -9.83 23.68 -2.90
CA PRO A 47 -11.17 23.19 -3.17
C PRO A 47 -11.09 21.71 -3.60
N ARG A 48 -11.93 20.87 -2.99
CA ARG A 48 -11.98 19.44 -3.25
C ARG A 48 -13.36 19.03 -3.72
N MET A 49 -13.43 18.29 -4.82
CA MET A 49 -14.65 17.67 -5.29
C MET A 49 -14.62 16.17 -4.99
N CYS A 50 -15.65 15.66 -4.33
CA CYS A 50 -15.85 14.22 -4.23
C CYS A 50 -16.47 13.68 -5.53
N LEU A 51 -15.87 12.64 -6.10
CA LEU A 51 -16.36 11.97 -7.30
C LEU A 51 -16.48 10.47 -7.06
N SER A 52 -17.70 9.95 -7.09
CA SER A 52 -18.00 8.53 -6.80
C SER A 52 -18.63 7.76 -7.98
N GLU A 53 -18.87 8.42 -9.11
CA GLU A 53 -19.49 7.80 -10.29
C GLU A 53 -18.49 7.05 -11.18
N ALA A 54 -18.87 5.82 -11.54
CA ALA A 54 -18.08 4.86 -12.30
C ALA A 54 -17.45 5.43 -13.57
N GLU A 55 -18.32 5.91 -14.48
CA GLU A 55 -17.92 6.30 -15.82
C GLU A 55 -17.02 7.54 -15.79
N LEU A 56 -17.32 8.50 -14.91
CA LEU A 56 -16.50 9.70 -14.74
C LEU A 56 -15.14 9.37 -14.11
N ILE A 57 -15.10 8.43 -13.15
CA ILE A 57 -13.82 7.96 -12.58
C ILE A 57 -12.96 7.30 -13.66
N LYS A 58 -13.56 6.45 -14.49
CA LYS A 58 -12.87 5.77 -15.59
C LYS A 58 -12.35 6.78 -16.62
N GLU A 59 -13.16 7.76 -17.02
CA GLU A 59 -12.74 8.84 -17.91
C GLU A 59 -11.59 9.65 -17.30
N LEU A 60 -11.70 10.09 -16.04
CA LEU A 60 -10.68 10.86 -15.34
C LEU A 60 -9.34 10.12 -15.26
N LEU A 61 -9.35 8.85 -14.86
CA LEU A 61 -8.14 8.07 -14.64
C LEU A 61 -7.46 7.64 -15.95
N SER A 62 -8.18 7.63 -17.07
CA SER A 62 -7.64 7.26 -18.38
C SER A 62 -7.28 8.50 -19.21
N LYS A 63 -8.29 9.23 -19.68
CA LYS A 63 -8.19 10.34 -20.64
C LYS A 63 -7.43 11.53 -20.06
N TYR A 64 -7.64 11.83 -18.78
CA TYR A 64 -7.06 13.01 -18.12
C TYR A 64 -5.84 12.68 -17.23
N SER A 65 -5.18 11.56 -17.50
CA SER A 65 -4.05 11.07 -16.70
C SER A 65 -2.77 11.90 -16.80
N THR A 66 -2.60 12.66 -17.90
CA THR A 66 -1.44 13.54 -18.14
C THR A 66 -1.67 14.96 -17.62
N VAL A 67 -2.91 15.41 -17.61
CA VAL A 67 -3.32 16.78 -17.22
C VAL A 67 -3.91 16.85 -15.80
N SER A 68 -3.81 15.75 -15.06
CA SER A 68 -4.15 15.67 -13.64
C SER A 68 -3.11 14.89 -12.85
N GLY A 69 -2.98 15.19 -11.55
CA GLY A 69 -1.95 14.55 -10.73
C GLY A 69 -2.06 14.83 -9.24
N LYS A 70 -0.92 14.86 -8.54
CA LYS A 70 -0.86 15.20 -7.12
C LYS A 70 -0.83 16.71 -6.94
N SER A 71 -1.58 17.21 -5.95
CA SER A 71 -1.58 18.63 -5.63
C SER A 71 -0.29 19.10 -4.98
N TRP A 72 -0.06 20.41 -5.01
CA TRP A 72 1.04 21.02 -4.26
C TRP A 72 0.95 20.70 -2.77
N GLN A 73 -0.24 20.76 -2.17
CA GLN A 73 -0.44 20.45 -0.75
C GLN A 73 0.00 19.00 -0.43
N GLN A 74 -0.33 18.05 -1.31
CA GLN A 74 0.07 16.65 -1.15
C GLN A 74 1.59 16.50 -1.25
N GLN A 75 2.20 17.08 -2.28
CA GLN A 75 3.65 17.03 -2.47
C GLN A 75 4.42 17.68 -1.31
N GLN A 76 3.93 18.80 -0.76
CA GLN A 76 4.55 19.40 0.41
C GLN A 76 4.36 18.57 1.68
N GLY A 77 3.16 18.02 1.90
CA GLY A 77 2.86 17.19 3.06
C GLY A 77 3.71 15.93 3.13
N SER A 78 4.05 15.34 1.99
CA SER A 78 4.89 14.13 1.90
C SER A 78 6.37 14.40 1.65
N LYS A 79 6.79 15.66 1.50
CA LYS A 79 8.15 16.05 1.06
C LYS A 79 9.25 15.46 1.95
N HIS A 80 9.05 15.49 3.27
CA HIS A 80 10.05 14.99 4.22
C HIS A 80 10.03 13.47 4.38
N PHE A 81 8.97 12.83 3.90
CA PHE A 81 8.75 11.40 4.02
C PHE A 81 9.23 10.64 2.78
N ILE A 82 8.60 10.89 1.63
CA ILE A 82 8.89 10.19 0.35
C ILE A 82 9.37 11.14 -0.75
N GLY A 83 9.48 12.44 -0.45
CA GLY A 83 10.04 13.42 -1.37
C GLY A 83 9.27 13.52 -2.68
N ARG A 84 10.00 13.55 -3.80
CA ARG A 84 9.47 13.65 -5.17
C ARG A 84 9.52 12.32 -5.96
N GLY A 85 9.55 11.18 -5.25
CA GLY A 85 9.52 9.88 -5.90
C GLY A 85 8.22 9.60 -6.66
N LEU A 86 8.13 8.45 -7.30
CA LEU A 86 7.08 8.06 -8.26
C LEU A 86 5.65 8.36 -7.79
N LEU A 87 5.37 8.15 -6.51
CA LEU A 87 4.03 8.37 -5.94
C LEU A 87 3.60 9.85 -5.96
N MET A 88 4.56 10.78 -5.93
CA MET A 88 4.34 12.23 -5.82
C MET A 88 4.72 13.02 -7.07
N ALA A 89 5.40 12.40 -8.04
CA ALA A 89 5.72 13.04 -9.30
C ALA A 89 4.47 13.30 -10.16
N ASN A 90 4.57 14.24 -11.10
CA ASN A 90 3.55 14.66 -12.07
C ASN A 90 4.17 14.83 -13.46
N GLY A 91 3.34 14.86 -14.51
CA GLY A 91 3.76 15.14 -15.89
C GLY A 91 4.93 14.26 -16.36
N ASP A 92 5.87 14.87 -17.07
CA ASP A 92 7.04 14.21 -17.64
C ASP A 92 7.94 13.54 -16.60
N ALA A 93 8.07 14.15 -15.42
CA ALA A 93 8.86 13.57 -14.33
C ALA A 93 8.29 12.22 -13.89
N TRP A 94 6.96 12.13 -13.76
CA TRP A 94 6.31 10.86 -13.45
C TRP A 94 6.44 9.84 -14.57
N TYR A 95 6.26 10.27 -15.83
CA TYR A 95 6.38 9.39 -16.98
C TYR A 95 7.78 8.77 -17.04
N HIS A 96 8.82 9.60 -16.85
CA HIS A 96 10.20 9.16 -16.84
C HIS A 96 10.50 8.20 -15.68
N GLN A 97 10.16 8.57 -14.44
CA GLN A 97 10.35 7.70 -13.27
C GLN A 97 9.65 6.36 -13.44
N ARG A 98 8.40 6.36 -13.93
CA ARG A 98 7.63 5.13 -14.18
C ARG A 98 8.31 4.25 -15.22
N HIS A 99 8.81 4.84 -16.31
CA HIS A 99 9.48 4.10 -17.38
C HIS A 99 10.74 3.38 -16.86
N ILE A 100 11.49 4.02 -15.96
CA ILE A 100 12.70 3.43 -15.37
C ILE A 100 12.35 2.30 -14.40
N ILE A 101 11.32 2.48 -13.59
CA ILE A 101 10.97 1.56 -12.48
C ILE A 101 10.14 0.36 -12.97
N ALA A 102 9.29 0.53 -13.98
CA ALA A 102 8.35 -0.50 -14.44
C ALA A 102 8.99 -1.86 -14.77
N PRO A 103 10.18 -1.95 -15.41
CA PRO A 103 10.77 -3.25 -15.73
C PRO A 103 11.14 -4.10 -14.51
N ALA A 104 11.30 -3.50 -13.31
CA ALA A 104 11.55 -4.26 -12.07
C ALA A 104 10.32 -5.09 -11.64
N PHE A 105 9.11 -4.69 -12.05
CA PHE A 105 7.84 -5.26 -11.57
C PHE A 105 7.11 -6.14 -12.60
N ILE A 106 7.76 -6.50 -13.71
CA ILE A 106 7.11 -7.19 -14.85
C ILE A 106 7.93 -8.40 -15.32
N GLY A 107 7.26 -9.38 -15.91
CA GLY A 107 7.90 -10.45 -16.67
C GLY A 107 8.75 -11.38 -15.81
N ASP A 108 9.91 -11.78 -16.34
CA ASP A 108 10.77 -12.77 -15.67
C ASP A 108 11.46 -12.22 -14.42
N LYS A 109 11.59 -10.90 -14.29
CA LYS A 109 12.08 -10.27 -13.05
C LYS A 109 11.17 -10.54 -11.88
N LEU A 110 9.88 -10.29 -12.05
CA LEU A 110 8.89 -10.59 -11.03
C LEU A 110 8.92 -12.07 -10.63
N LYS A 111 9.02 -12.99 -11.60
CA LYS A 111 9.09 -14.43 -11.32
C LYS A 111 10.34 -14.81 -10.50
N SER A 112 11.47 -14.15 -10.75
CA SER A 112 12.72 -14.40 -10.02
C SER A 112 12.63 -14.08 -8.53
N TYR A 113 11.68 -13.22 -8.11
CA TYR A 113 11.48 -12.87 -6.70
C TYR A 113 10.71 -13.92 -5.90
N ALA A 114 9.98 -14.84 -6.56
CA ALA A 114 9.17 -15.84 -5.87
C ALA A 114 10.00 -16.71 -4.92
N GLY A 115 11.24 -17.07 -5.30
CA GLY A 115 12.14 -17.84 -4.45
C GLY A 115 12.47 -17.12 -3.14
N TYR A 116 12.82 -15.84 -3.21
CA TYR A 116 13.08 -15.01 -2.02
C TYR A 116 11.83 -14.85 -1.15
N MET A 117 10.65 -14.67 -1.75
CA MET A 117 9.39 -14.59 -1.02
C MET A 117 9.12 -15.88 -0.23
N VAL A 118 9.30 -17.04 -0.84
CA VAL A 118 9.16 -18.35 -0.19
C VAL A 118 10.19 -18.53 0.93
N GLU A 119 11.46 -18.18 0.70
CA GLU A 119 12.53 -18.29 1.70
C GLU A 119 12.24 -17.45 2.94
N CYS A 120 11.95 -16.15 2.78
CA CYS A 120 11.61 -15.26 3.89
C CYS A 120 10.34 -15.74 4.62
N THR A 121 9.35 -16.23 3.88
CA THR A 121 8.12 -16.78 4.48
C THR A 121 8.41 -18.02 5.32
N ASN A 122 9.27 -18.93 4.85
CA ASN A 122 9.72 -20.08 5.63
C ASN A 122 10.41 -19.66 6.94
N GLY A 123 11.26 -18.63 6.91
CA GLY A 123 11.88 -18.07 8.11
C GLY A 123 10.85 -17.58 9.13
N MET A 124 9.83 -16.85 8.66
CA MET A 124 8.72 -16.41 9.53
C MET A 124 7.94 -17.60 10.11
N LEU A 125 7.58 -18.59 9.30
CA LEU A 125 6.80 -19.75 9.73
C LEU A 125 7.56 -20.63 10.72
N GLN A 126 8.87 -20.78 10.55
CA GLN A 126 9.72 -21.46 11.53
C GLN A 126 9.72 -20.72 12.87
N SER A 127 9.87 -19.39 12.84
CA SER A 127 9.80 -18.55 14.05
C SER A 127 8.45 -18.69 14.76
N LEU A 128 7.33 -18.65 14.02
CA LEU A 128 5.99 -18.84 14.57
C LEU A 128 5.81 -20.26 15.13
N GLY A 129 6.25 -21.28 14.39
CA GLY A 129 6.16 -22.69 14.82
C GLY A 129 6.95 -22.97 16.11
N ASN A 130 8.14 -22.38 16.25
CA ASN A 130 8.94 -22.49 17.47
C ASN A 130 8.26 -21.79 18.66
N ALA A 131 7.71 -20.60 18.45
CA ALA A 131 6.97 -19.88 19.48
C ALA A 131 5.74 -20.69 19.96
N VAL A 132 5.00 -21.29 19.03
CA VAL A 132 3.86 -22.16 19.36
C VAL A 132 4.29 -23.40 20.15
N LYS A 133 5.40 -24.04 19.76
CA LYS A 133 5.97 -25.17 20.52
C LYS A 133 6.42 -24.77 21.92
N SER A 134 6.86 -23.52 22.12
CA SER A 134 7.19 -22.99 23.45
C SER A 134 5.98 -22.56 24.29
N GLY A 135 4.76 -22.76 23.79
CA GLY A 135 3.52 -22.48 24.51
C GLY A 135 2.87 -21.12 24.19
N GLN A 136 3.48 -20.30 23.34
CA GLN A 136 2.85 -19.05 22.88
C GLN A 136 1.75 -19.37 21.86
N THR A 137 0.50 -19.05 22.19
CA THR A 137 -0.64 -19.32 21.30
C THR A 137 -1.18 -18.07 20.62
N GLU A 138 -0.98 -16.88 21.20
CA GLU A 138 -1.45 -15.60 20.70
C GLU A 138 -0.32 -14.80 20.03
N PHE A 139 -0.65 -14.18 18.89
CA PHE A 139 0.28 -13.39 18.08
C PHE A 139 -0.41 -12.14 17.55
N GLU A 140 0.28 -11.00 17.57
CA GLU A 140 -0.11 -9.84 16.78
C GLU A 140 0.39 -10.06 15.35
N ILE A 141 -0.50 -10.50 14.44
CA ILE A 141 -0.07 -10.96 13.12
C ILE A 141 0.46 -9.81 12.25
N GLY A 142 0.01 -8.57 12.48
CA GLY A 142 0.41 -7.40 11.70
C GLY A 142 1.89 -7.08 11.78
N GLU A 143 2.51 -7.22 12.95
CA GLU A 143 3.94 -7.06 13.18
C GLU A 143 4.73 -8.09 12.37
N HIS A 144 4.29 -9.36 12.37
CA HIS A 144 4.92 -10.41 11.59
C HIS A 144 4.82 -10.15 10.08
N MET A 145 3.65 -9.69 9.60
CA MET A 145 3.46 -9.34 8.18
C MET A 145 4.28 -8.11 7.78
N THR A 146 4.38 -7.11 8.65
CA THR A 146 5.18 -5.91 8.42
C THR A 146 6.66 -6.25 8.35
N ARG A 147 7.15 -7.09 9.27
CA ARG A 147 8.52 -7.61 9.23
C ARG A 147 8.80 -8.40 7.95
N LEU A 148 7.91 -9.33 7.59
CA LEU A 148 8.11 -10.20 6.44
C LEU A 148 8.15 -9.42 5.12
N THR A 149 7.18 -8.53 4.90
CA THR A 149 7.12 -7.70 3.68
C THR A 149 8.30 -6.71 3.61
N ALA A 150 8.74 -6.18 4.75
CA ALA A 150 9.95 -5.36 4.85
C ALA A 150 11.23 -6.14 4.47
N GLU A 151 11.33 -7.40 4.89
CA GLU A 151 12.43 -8.29 4.53
C GLU A 151 12.43 -8.62 3.04
N ILE A 152 11.28 -9.00 2.50
CA ILE A 152 11.11 -9.34 1.08
C ILE A 152 11.52 -8.15 0.21
N ILE A 153 10.95 -6.96 0.43
CA ILE A 153 11.29 -5.79 -0.40
C ILE A 153 12.77 -5.38 -0.26
N SER A 154 13.37 -5.54 0.92
CA SER A 154 14.80 -5.23 1.15
C SER A 154 15.72 -6.17 0.37
N ARG A 155 15.33 -7.44 0.21
CA ARG A 155 16.08 -8.44 -0.54
C ARG A 155 15.83 -8.34 -2.05
N THR A 156 14.58 -8.13 -2.49
CA THR A 156 14.24 -8.14 -3.92
C THR A 156 14.61 -6.85 -4.64
N GLU A 157 14.40 -5.70 -4.01
CA GLU A 157 14.55 -4.39 -4.67
C GLU A 157 15.86 -3.68 -4.36
N PHE A 158 16.48 -3.99 -3.22
CA PHE A 158 17.67 -3.29 -2.75
C PHE A 158 18.89 -4.20 -2.52
N ASP A 159 18.68 -5.53 -2.59
CA ASP A 159 19.68 -6.58 -2.29
C ASP A 159 20.55 -6.17 -1.08
N SER A 160 19.84 -5.75 -0.03
CA SER A 160 20.42 -5.19 1.20
C SER A 160 20.12 -6.11 2.37
N SER A 161 20.94 -6.05 3.43
CA SER A 161 20.65 -6.82 4.64
C SER A 161 19.38 -6.27 5.30
N TYR A 162 18.51 -7.19 5.75
CA TYR A 162 17.27 -6.87 6.44
C TYR A 162 17.48 -5.91 7.62
N GLU A 163 18.58 -6.03 8.36
CA GLU A 163 18.87 -5.17 9.52
C GLU A 163 19.00 -3.68 9.16
N LYS A 164 19.63 -3.35 8.02
CA LYS A 164 19.71 -1.94 7.56
C LYS A 164 18.34 -1.45 7.09
N GLY A 165 17.60 -2.30 6.37
CA GLY A 165 16.22 -2.02 5.94
C GLY A 165 15.31 -1.74 7.14
N LYS A 166 15.35 -2.57 8.18
CA LYS A 166 14.52 -2.47 9.39
C LYS A 166 14.57 -1.08 10.02
N HIS A 167 15.77 -0.49 10.15
CA HIS A 167 15.92 0.85 10.69
C HIS A 167 15.28 1.91 9.77
N ILE A 168 15.47 1.79 8.45
CA ILE A 168 14.83 2.68 7.47
C ILE A 168 13.30 2.60 7.55
N PHE A 169 12.71 1.40 7.59
CA PHE A 169 11.24 1.25 7.69
C PHE A 169 10.67 1.86 8.97
N HIS A 170 11.36 1.67 10.10
CA HIS A 170 10.95 2.26 11.37
C HIS A 170 10.93 3.80 11.29
N LEU A 171 12.02 4.40 10.79
CA LEU A 171 12.12 5.85 10.63
C LEU A 171 11.09 6.40 9.62
N LEU A 172 10.85 5.68 8.52
CA LEU A 172 9.81 6.00 7.55
C LEU A 172 8.42 5.95 8.18
N THR A 173 8.13 4.98 9.04
CA THR A 173 6.86 4.89 9.77
C THR A 173 6.68 6.09 10.72
N LEU A 174 7.73 6.51 11.41
CA LEU A 174 7.70 7.72 12.25
C LEU A 174 7.46 8.98 11.40
N LEU A 175 8.16 9.14 10.28
CA LEU A 175 7.96 10.24 9.34
C LEU A 175 6.53 10.26 8.78
N GLN A 176 5.98 9.10 8.43
CA GLN A 176 4.61 8.95 7.95
C GLN A 176 3.61 9.51 8.98
N HIS A 177 3.73 9.11 10.25
CA HIS A 177 2.84 9.56 11.31
C HIS A 177 2.93 11.06 11.54
N ARG A 178 4.15 11.61 11.53
CA ARG A 178 4.36 13.07 11.68
C ARG A 178 3.79 13.85 10.50
N CYS A 179 4.09 13.43 9.27
CA CYS A 179 3.52 14.04 8.06
C CYS A 179 1.99 13.96 8.03
N ALA A 180 1.39 12.86 8.49
CA ALA A 180 -0.06 12.72 8.61
C ALA A 180 -0.68 13.59 9.72
N GLN A 181 0.09 13.98 10.75
CA GLN A 181 -0.33 14.98 11.74
C GLN A 181 -0.27 16.40 11.16
N ALA A 182 0.75 16.73 10.36
CA ALA A 182 0.84 18.04 9.69
C ALA A 182 -0.35 18.34 8.80
N SER A 183 -0.92 17.34 8.11
CA SER A 183 -2.11 17.55 7.27
C SER A 183 -3.36 17.95 8.07
N ARG A 184 -3.34 17.79 9.40
CA ARG A 184 -4.39 18.23 10.33
C ARG A 184 -4.21 19.67 10.83
N HIS A 185 -3.05 20.28 10.58
CA HIS A 185 -2.75 21.66 10.92
C HIS A 185 -2.75 22.52 9.65
N LEU A 186 -3.32 23.74 9.74
CA LEU A 186 -3.23 24.71 8.64
C LEU A 186 -1.75 25.04 8.40
N CYS A 187 -1.23 24.66 7.23
CA CYS A 187 0.14 24.95 6.85
C CYS A 187 0.24 26.43 6.47
N PHE A 188 0.45 27.30 7.46
CA PHE A 188 0.66 28.72 7.21
C PHE A 188 1.98 28.94 6.46
N PRO A 189 2.01 29.80 5.42
CA PRO A 189 3.27 30.19 4.77
C PRO A 189 4.30 30.61 5.83
N GLY A 190 5.51 30.05 5.76
CA GLY A 190 6.60 30.35 6.70
C GLY A 190 6.68 29.46 7.95
N SER A 191 5.65 28.68 8.28
CA SER A 191 5.64 27.75 9.43
C SER A 191 6.81 26.73 9.44
N ARG A 192 7.37 26.42 8.26
CA ARG A 192 8.57 25.59 8.09
C ARG A 192 9.84 26.18 8.70
N PHE A 193 9.91 27.51 8.85
CA PHE A 193 11.07 28.21 9.40
C PHE A 193 10.98 28.38 10.92
N PHE A 194 9.81 28.09 11.50
CA PHE A 194 9.63 28.14 12.94
C PHE A 194 10.40 26.99 13.58
N PRO A 195 11.32 27.23 14.52
CA PRO A 195 12.18 26.20 15.11
C PRO A 195 11.44 25.35 16.16
N SER A 196 10.26 24.83 15.79
CA SER A 196 9.43 23.98 16.63
C SER A 196 10.07 22.60 16.84
N LYS A 197 9.73 21.95 17.96
CA LYS A 197 10.11 20.55 18.22
C LYS A 197 9.71 19.64 17.05
N TYR A 198 8.51 19.84 16.50
CA TYR A 198 8.00 19.11 15.34
C TYR A 198 8.92 19.23 14.10
N ASN A 199 9.35 20.46 13.74
CA ASN A 199 10.22 20.67 12.59
C ASN A 199 11.64 20.09 12.83
N ARG A 200 12.15 20.18 14.06
CA ARG A 200 13.45 19.58 14.44
C ARG A 200 13.40 18.05 14.36
N ASP A 201 12.36 17.44 14.90
CA ASP A 201 12.18 15.98 14.90
C ASP A 201 12.08 15.44 13.46
N ILE A 202 11.26 16.07 12.60
CA ILE A 202 11.16 15.68 11.18
C ILE A 202 12.51 15.84 10.47
N LYS A 203 13.24 16.92 10.74
CA LYS A 203 14.55 17.13 10.12
C LYS A 203 15.54 16.06 10.56
N ALA A 204 15.58 15.71 11.85
CA ALA A 204 16.44 14.67 12.40
C ALA A 204 16.14 13.30 11.78
N LEU A 205 14.86 12.90 11.78
CA LEU A 205 14.42 11.63 11.18
C LEU A 205 14.75 11.57 9.68
N LYS A 206 14.50 12.66 8.94
CA LYS A 206 14.82 12.75 7.51
C LYS A 206 16.32 12.58 7.25
N MET A 207 17.16 13.29 8.00
CA MET A 207 18.61 13.22 7.83
C MET A 207 19.13 11.81 8.11
N GLU A 208 18.58 11.13 9.11
CA GLU A 208 18.97 9.76 9.43
C GLU A 208 18.57 8.76 8.33
N VAL A 209 17.35 8.88 7.79
CA VAL A 209 16.93 8.05 6.63
C VAL A 209 17.84 8.30 5.42
N GLU A 210 18.13 9.56 5.11
CA GLU A 210 19.01 9.91 3.98
C GLU A 210 20.43 9.41 4.19
N ARG A 211 20.95 9.44 5.42
CA ARG A 211 22.26 8.89 5.78
C ARG A 211 22.32 7.38 5.52
N LEU A 212 21.34 6.62 6.02
CA LEU A 212 21.27 5.16 5.84
C LEU A 212 21.12 4.76 4.36
N LEU A 213 20.29 5.49 3.60
CA LEU A 213 20.15 5.26 2.16
C LEU A 213 21.45 5.56 1.43
N MET A 214 22.14 6.64 1.78
CA MET A 214 23.42 6.99 1.18
C MET A 214 24.48 5.93 1.47
N GLU A 215 24.50 5.32 2.65
CA GLU A 215 25.39 4.18 2.94
C GLU A 215 25.13 2.98 2.04
N ILE A 216 23.86 2.62 1.81
CA ILE A 216 23.48 1.52 0.91
C ILE A 216 23.93 1.83 -0.52
N ILE A 217 23.65 3.05 -0.98
CA ILE A 217 24.02 3.51 -2.33
C ILE A 217 25.54 3.53 -2.51
N GLN A 218 26.27 4.09 -1.55
CA GLN A 218 27.72 4.21 -1.63
C GLN A 218 28.40 2.84 -1.58
N SER A 219 27.94 1.95 -0.69
CA SER A 219 28.43 0.56 -0.63
C SER A 219 28.26 -0.15 -1.97
N ARG A 220 27.15 0.08 -2.69
CA ARG A 220 26.93 -0.49 -4.03
C ARG A 220 27.88 0.11 -5.07
N LYS A 221 28.11 1.43 -4.99
CA LYS A 221 29.03 2.12 -5.88
C LYS A 221 30.47 1.63 -5.72
N ASP A 222 30.94 1.52 -4.49
CA ASP A 222 32.29 1.06 -4.17
C ASP A 222 32.55 -0.36 -4.67
N CYS A 223 31.57 -1.26 -4.58
CA CYS A 223 31.69 -2.62 -5.11
C CYS A 223 31.95 -2.67 -6.62
N VAL A 224 31.39 -1.74 -7.39
CA VAL A 224 31.63 -1.66 -8.84
C VAL A 224 32.95 -0.96 -9.15
N GLU A 225 33.25 0.14 -8.45
CA GLU A 225 34.49 0.90 -8.65
C GLU A 225 35.75 0.08 -8.31
N ILE A 226 35.67 -0.80 -7.30
CA ILE A 226 36.77 -1.69 -6.88
C ILE A 226 36.79 -2.99 -7.72
N GLY A 227 35.87 -3.17 -8.67
CA GLY A 227 35.80 -4.35 -9.54
C GLY A 227 35.31 -5.63 -8.86
N ARG A 228 34.71 -5.54 -7.67
CA ARG A 228 34.07 -6.69 -6.99
C ARG A 228 32.75 -7.11 -7.67
N SER A 229 32.13 -6.20 -8.42
CA SER A 229 30.96 -6.46 -9.25
C SER A 229 31.10 -5.78 -10.61
N SER A 230 30.63 -6.45 -11.66
CA SER A 230 30.63 -5.92 -13.03
C SER A 230 29.46 -4.96 -13.33
N SER A 231 28.48 -4.87 -12.42
CA SER A 231 27.32 -3.97 -12.53
C SER A 231 26.77 -3.57 -11.17
N TYR A 232 25.90 -2.56 -11.12
CA TYR A 232 25.17 -2.19 -9.90
C TYR A 232 24.10 -3.21 -9.47
N GLY A 233 24.00 -4.35 -10.16
CA GLY A 233 22.91 -5.29 -10.00
C GLY A 233 21.77 -5.00 -10.96
N ASN A 234 20.86 -5.97 -11.05
CA ASN A 234 19.65 -5.88 -11.86
C ASN A 234 18.40 -5.82 -10.96
N ASP A 235 18.58 -5.45 -9.69
CA ASP A 235 17.52 -5.02 -8.79
C ASP A 235 17.17 -3.54 -9.05
N LEU A 236 16.13 -3.05 -8.40
CA LEU A 236 15.61 -1.71 -8.63
C LEU A 236 16.61 -0.60 -8.29
N LEU A 237 17.37 -0.75 -7.20
CA LEU A 237 18.44 0.21 -6.89
C LEU A 237 19.51 0.21 -7.99
N GLY A 238 19.93 -0.97 -8.44
CA GLY A 238 20.87 -1.13 -9.55
C GLY A 238 20.37 -0.48 -10.84
N MET A 239 19.09 -0.65 -11.17
CA MET A 239 18.45 -0.01 -12.32
C MET A 239 18.46 1.52 -12.23
N LEU A 240 18.13 2.09 -11.07
CA LEU A 240 18.17 3.54 -10.83
C LEU A 240 19.60 4.09 -10.96
N LEU A 241 20.59 3.37 -10.43
CA LEU A 241 22.01 3.76 -10.52
C LEU A 241 22.54 3.67 -11.96
N ASN A 242 22.18 2.63 -12.71
CA ASN A 242 22.54 2.46 -14.11
C ASN A 242 21.96 3.60 -14.98
N GLU A 243 20.71 3.99 -14.75
CA GLU A 243 20.09 5.11 -15.49
C GLU A 243 20.76 6.45 -15.18
N MET A 244 21.13 6.69 -13.91
CA MET A 244 21.90 7.86 -13.51
C MET A 244 23.25 7.95 -14.24
N GLN A 245 23.92 6.82 -14.51
CA GLN A 245 25.18 6.80 -15.26
C GLN A 245 25.00 7.06 -16.76
N LYS A 246 24.02 6.41 -17.41
CA LYS A 246 23.78 6.53 -18.87
C LYS A 246 23.63 7.98 -19.35
N LYS A 247 23.10 8.87 -18.51
CA LYS A 247 22.80 10.26 -18.87
C LYS A 247 23.81 11.29 -18.40
N ARG A 248 24.92 10.91 -17.74
CA ARG A 248 26.10 11.82 -17.64
C ARG A 248 26.67 12.17 -19.03
N SER A 249 26.26 11.44 -20.07
CA SER A 249 26.71 11.58 -21.46
C SER A 249 25.72 12.28 -22.40
N SER A 250 24.53 12.73 -21.96
CA SER A 250 23.56 13.46 -22.82
C SER A 250 22.62 14.42 -22.05
N ASN A 251 22.31 15.58 -22.65
CA ASN A 251 21.57 16.73 -22.07
C ASN A 251 20.04 16.50 -21.82
N GLY A 252 19.64 15.34 -21.28
CA GLY A 252 18.27 15.06 -20.84
C GLY A 252 18.09 15.15 -19.32
N PHE A 253 16.85 14.96 -18.83
CA PHE A 253 16.50 14.90 -17.40
C PHE A 253 17.50 14.02 -16.62
N SER A 254 18.26 14.62 -15.69
CA SER A 254 19.27 13.93 -14.86
C SER A 254 18.63 13.46 -13.55
N LEU A 255 18.70 12.16 -13.27
CA LEU A 255 18.43 11.62 -11.95
C LEU A 255 19.53 12.11 -11.01
N ASN A 256 19.24 13.12 -10.19
CA ASN A 256 20.15 13.50 -9.12
C ASN A 256 20.05 12.47 -7.98
N MET A 257 21.09 12.41 -7.14
CA MET A 257 21.15 11.50 -6.00
C MET A 257 19.92 11.62 -5.07
N GLN A 258 19.41 12.84 -4.89
CA GLN A 258 18.23 13.08 -4.07
C GLN A 258 16.99 12.37 -4.63
N LEU A 259 16.81 12.37 -5.95
CA LEU A 259 15.69 11.69 -6.58
C LEU A 259 15.80 10.16 -6.43
N ILE A 260 17.00 9.58 -6.54
CA ILE A 260 17.20 8.15 -6.25
C ILE A 260 16.80 7.83 -4.81
N MET A 261 17.24 8.63 -3.84
CA MET A 261 16.82 8.46 -2.44
C MET A 261 15.31 8.62 -2.25
N ASP A 262 14.68 9.58 -2.93
CA ASP A 262 13.23 9.78 -2.90
C ASP A 262 12.47 8.58 -3.50
N GLU A 263 12.97 7.98 -4.58
CA GLU A 263 12.44 6.73 -5.12
C GLU A 263 12.60 5.58 -4.11
N CYS A 264 13.80 5.41 -3.53
CA CYS A 264 14.03 4.38 -2.52
C CYS A 264 13.04 4.50 -1.35
N LYS A 265 12.86 5.69 -0.79
CA LYS A 265 11.87 5.94 0.28
C LYS A 265 10.45 5.62 -0.16
N THR A 266 10.09 6.00 -1.39
CA THR A 266 8.77 5.73 -1.97
C THR A 266 8.51 4.23 -2.07
N LEU A 267 9.48 3.46 -2.55
CA LEU A 267 9.36 2.02 -2.81
C LEU A 267 9.43 1.21 -1.52
N PHE A 268 10.32 1.57 -0.60
CA PHE A 268 10.32 1.00 0.76
C PHE A 268 8.96 1.18 1.41
N PHE A 269 8.41 2.39 1.42
CA PHE A 269 7.10 2.64 2.02
C PHE A 269 5.96 1.90 1.30
N ALA A 270 5.83 2.12 -0.02
CA ALA A 270 4.68 1.65 -0.79
C ALA A 270 4.66 0.11 -0.89
N GLY A 271 5.83 -0.53 -0.98
CA GLY A 271 5.97 -1.97 -1.12
C GLY A 271 5.67 -2.76 0.15
N HIS A 272 6.18 -2.32 1.32
CA HIS A 272 5.99 -3.11 2.55
C HIS A 272 4.64 -2.86 3.22
N GLU A 273 4.27 -1.60 3.48
CA GLU A 273 3.15 -1.31 4.38
C GLU A 273 1.81 -1.72 3.75
N THR A 274 1.64 -1.49 2.45
CA THR A 274 0.37 -1.80 1.78
C THR A 274 0.13 -3.31 1.72
N THR A 275 1.16 -4.11 1.40
CA THR A 275 1.05 -5.57 1.40
C THR A 275 0.92 -6.13 2.81
N ALA A 276 1.64 -5.59 3.79
CA ALA A 276 1.51 -6.00 5.19
C ALA A 276 0.08 -5.83 5.69
N LEU A 277 -0.55 -4.70 5.38
CA LEU A 277 -1.94 -4.44 5.75
C LEU A 277 -2.91 -5.36 5.01
N LEU A 278 -2.71 -5.62 3.72
CA LEU A 278 -3.50 -6.61 2.97
C LEU A 278 -3.45 -7.98 3.66
N LEU A 279 -2.25 -8.46 3.97
CA LEU A 279 -2.05 -9.74 4.65
C LEU A 279 -2.72 -9.77 6.03
N THR A 280 -2.52 -8.71 6.81
CA THR A 280 -3.08 -8.57 8.16
C THR A 280 -4.61 -8.62 8.14
N TRP A 281 -5.25 -7.83 7.28
CA TRP A 281 -6.71 -7.82 7.13
C TRP A 281 -7.23 -9.14 6.58
N THR A 282 -6.50 -9.78 5.66
CA THR A 282 -6.89 -11.08 5.12
C THR A 282 -6.84 -12.18 6.19
N VAL A 283 -5.80 -12.19 7.04
CA VAL A 283 -5.73 -13.12 8.16
C VAL A 283 -6.87 -12.86 9.15
N MET A 284 -7.16 -11.60 9.49
CA MET A 284 -8.31 -11.25 10.35
C MET A 284 -9.63 -11.77 9.79
N LEU A 285 -9.87 -11.57 8.48
CA LEU A 285 -11.10 -12.03 7.81
C LEU A 285 -11.20 -13.55 7.79
N LEU A 286 -10.14 -14.25 7.46
CA LEU A 286 -10.10 -15.72 7.47
C LEU A 286 -10.17 -16.31 8.90
N ALA A 287 -9.61 -15.62 9.89
CA ALA A 287 -9.70 -16.01 11.30
C ALA A 287 -11.15 -15.92 11.83
N SER A 288 -11.91 -14.95 11.29
CA SER A 288 -13.33 -14.75 11.60
C SER A 288 -14.25 -15.62 10.75
N ASN A 289 -13.73 -16.26 9.69
CA ASN A 289 -14.49 -17.06 8.73
C ASN A 289 -13.83 -18.44 8.48
N PRO A 290 -13.90 -19.38 9.45
CA PRO A 290 -13.20 -20.67 9.35
C PRO A 290 -13.57 -21.50 8.12
N SER A 291 -14.82 -21.39 7.64
CA SER A 291 -15.27 -22.11 6.44
C SER A 291 -14.51 -21.70 5.18
N TRP A 292 -14.18 -20.42 5.03
CA TRP A 292 -13.33 -19.94 3.93
C TRP A 292 -11.86 -20.32 4.13
N GLN A 293 -11.40 -20.34 5.38
CA GLN A 293 -10.05 -20.80 5.71
C GLN A 293 -9.84 -22.25 5.28
N GLU A 294 -10.82 -23.14 5.53
CA GLU A 294 -10.76 -24.54 5.08
C GLU A 294 -10.81 -24.69 3.56
N LYS A 295 -11.75 -24.03 2.88
CA LYS A 295 -11.84 -24.09 1.41
C LYS A 295 -10.53 -23.68 0.72
N VAL A 296 -9.91 -22.60 1.22
CA VAL A 296 -8.62 -22.14 0.69
C VAL A 296 -7.51 -23.14 1.04
N ARG A 297 -7.52 -23.74 2.23
CA ARG A 297 -6.56 -24.77 2.61
C ARG A 297 -6.64 -26.00 1.71
N GLU A 298 -7.84 -26.48 1.42
CA GLU A 298 -8.08 -27.58 0.49
C GLU A 298 -7.53 -27.26 -0.90
N GLU A 299 -7.82 -26.06 -1.43
CA GLU A 299 -7.26 -25.60 -2.71
C GLU A 299 -5.72 -25.57 -2.69
N VAL A 300 -5.11 -25.01 -1.65
CA VAL A 300 -3.64 -24.93 -1.51
C VAL A 300 -3.04 -26.33 -1.45
N ASN A 301 -3.61 -27.24 -0.67
CA ASN A 301 -3.12 -28.61 -0.57
C ASN A 301 -3.22 -29.35 -1.91
N GLN A 302 -4.33 -29.17 -2.65
CA GLN A 302 -4.52 -29.78 -3.97
C GLN A 302 -3.57 -29.21 -5.04
N VAL A 303 -3.32 -27.91 -5.03
CA VAL A 303 -2.51 -27.24 -6.06
C VAL A 303 -1.02 -27.41 -5.77
N CYS A 304 -0.61 -27.32 -4.51
CA CYS A 304 0.80 -27.34 -4.11
C CYS A 304 1.29 -28.72 -3.65
N ASN A 305 0.40 -29.71 -3.46
CA ASN A 305 0.73 -31.08 -3.04
C ASN A 305 1.62 -31.16 -1.79
N GLY A 306 1.45 -30.23 -0.85
CA GLY A 306 2.24 -30.15 0.39
C GLY A 306 3.56 -29.38 0.27
N ASP A 307 3.98 -29.02 -0.94
CA ASP A 307 5.18 -28.21 -1.19
C ASP A 307 4.89 -26.69 -1.08
N SER A 308 5.96 -25.89 -1.11
CA SER A 308 5.82 -24.44 -1.20
C SER A 308 5.24 -24.01 -2.56
N PRO A 309 4.43 -22.93 -2.63
CA PRO A 309 3.88 -22.46 -3.89
C PRO A 309 4.98 -22.03 -4.87
N THR A 310 4.88 -22.46 -6.14
CA THR A 310 5.73 -21.99 -7.24
C THR A 310 4.98 -20.96 -8.08
N VAL A 311 5.68 -20.26 -8.99
CA VAL A 311 5.07 -19.28 -9.91
C VAL A 311 3.96 -19.91 -10.77
N GLU A 312 4.09 -21.20 -11.09
CA GLU A 312 3.13 -21.98 -11.87
C GLU A 312 1.88 -22.38 -11.04
N HIS A 313 2.02 -22.46 -9.72
CA HIS A 313 0.92 -22.72 -8.79
C HIS A 313 0.04 -21.48 -8.60
N LEU A 314 0.61 -20.27 -8.52
CA LEU A 314 -0.12 -19.05 -8.13
C LEU A 314 -1.35 -18.69 -9.00
N PRO A 315 -1.35 -18.91 -10.34
CA PRO A 315 -2.53 -18.69 -11.16
C PRO A 315 -3.68 -19.66 -10.87
N LYS A 316 -3.38 -20.85 -10.32
CA LYS A 316 -4.35 -21.91 -10.01
C LYS A 316 -5.02 -21.74 -8.64
N LEU A 317 -4.46 -20.90 -7.77
CA LEU A 317 -5.02 -20.56 -6.44
C LEU A 317 -6.18 -19.55 -6.59
N THR A 318 -7.31 -20.02 -7.13
CA THR A 318 -8.48 -19.21 -7.48
C THR A 318 -9.29 -18.75 -6.28
N LEU A 319 -9.55 -19.62 -5.30
CA LEU A 319 -10.27 -19.30 -4.06
C LEU A 319 -9.44 -18.35 -3.20
N LEU A 320 -8.13 -18.59 -3.09
CA LEU A 320 -7.23 -17.65 -2.41
C LEU A 320 -7.27 -16.27 -3.08
N ASN A 321 -7.28 -16.21 -4.41
CA ASN A 321 -7.40 -14.96 -5.15
C ASN A 321 -8.74 -14.25 -4.90
N MET A 322 -9.84 -15.00 -4.76
CA MET A 322 -11.14 -14.44 -4.37
C MET A 322 -11.09 -13.81 -2.98
N VAL A 323 -10.48 -14.51 -2.02
CA VAL A 323 -10.29 -14.02 -0.64
C VAL A 323 -9.45 -12.74 -0.62
N ILE A 324 -8.32 -12.71 -1.33
CA ILE A 324 -7.45 -11.53 -1.41
C ILE A 324 -8.22 -10.32 -1.97
N ASN A 325 -9.01 -10.51 -3.03
CA ASN A 325 -9.78 -9.42 -3.63
C ASN A 325 -10.90 -8.92 -2.70
N GLU A 326 -11.58 -9.81 -2.00
CA GLU A 326 -12.61 -9.41 -1.02
C GLU A 326 -11.99 -8.68 0.18
N SER A 327 -10.80 -9.11 0.65
CA SER A 327 -10.04 -8.36 1.64
C SER A 327 -9.66 -6.97 1.15
N LEU A 328 -9.19 -6.85 -0.09
CA LEU A 328 -8.87 -5.56 -0.71
C LEU A 328 -10.11 -4.67 -0.91
N ARG A 329 -11.31 -5.26 -1.06
CA ARG A 329 -12.57 -4.51 -1.16
C ARG A 329 -12.98 -3.95 0.21
N LEU A 330 -12.97 -4.78 1.25
CA LEU A 330 -13.38 -4.36 2.59
C LEU A 330 -12.34 -3.48 3.29
N TYR A 331 -11.06 -3.74 3.06
CA TYR A 331 -9.95 -3.04 3.72
C TYR A 331 -8.87 -2.60 2.72
N PRO A 332 -9.20 -1.74 1.72
CA PRO A 332 -8.23 -1.25 0.76
C PRO A 332 -7.17 -0.38 1.46
N PRO A 333 -5.86 -0.70 1.38
CA PRO A 333 -4.81 0.11 2.01
C PRO A 333 -4.92 1.60 1.63
N ALA A 334 -5.17 1.91 0.35
CA ALA A 334 -5.44 3.28 -0.11
C ALA A 334 -6.96 3.56 -0.14
N THR A 335 -7.44 4.35 0.82
CA THR A 335 -8.89 4.62 0.99
C THR A 335 -9.44 5.70 0.05
N VAL A 336 -8.57 6.54 -0.53
CA VAL A 336 -8.92 7.65 -1.41
C VAL A 336 -7.89 7.83 -2.54
N LEU A 337 -8.35 8.21 -3.74
CA LEU A 337 -7.49 8.52 -4.89
C LEU A 337 -7.65 9.98 -5.33
N PRO A 338 -6.76 10.89 -4.87
CA PRO A 338 -6.80 12.30 -5.24
C PRO A 338 -6.17 12.57 -6.61
N ARG A 339 -6.75 13.51 -7.37
CA ARG A 339 -6.30 14.06 -8.66
C ARG A 339 -6.58 15.56 -8.74
N MET A 340 -5.55 16.37 -8.78
CA MET A 340 -5.66 17.82 -9.05
C MET A 340 -5.63 18.07 -10.56
N ALA A 341 -6.58 18.88 -11.04
CA ALA A 341 -6.60 19.38 -12.42
C ALA A 341 -5.49 20.43 -12.64
N PHE A 342 -4.66 20.26 -13.65
CA PHE A 342 -3.59 21.22 -13.99
C PHE A 342 -4.00 22.24 -15.06
N GLU A 343 -5.10 21.97 -15.75
CA GLU A 343 -5.77 22.83 -16.71
C GLU A 343 -7.29 22.60 -16.64
N ASP A 344 -8.04 23.44 -17.35
CA ASP A 344 -9.49 23.30 -17.44
C ASP A 344 -9.83 22.14 -18.38
N PHE A 345 -10.72 21.24 -17.99
CA PHE A 345 -11.21 20.18 -18.86
C PHE A 345 -12.66 19.79 -18.57
N LYS A 346 -13.31 19.15 -19.56
CA LYS A 346 -14.68 18.64 -19.43
C LYS A 346 -14.68 17.17 -19.02
N LEU A 347 -15.28 16.84 -17.89
CA LEU A 347 -15.42 15.46 -17.39
C LEU A 347 -16.90 15.06 -17.41
N GLY A 348 -17.31 14.26 -18.39
CA GLY A 348 -18.73 14.04 -18.66
C GLY A 348 -19.50 15.34 -18.86
N ASP A 349 -20.44 15.63 -17.95
CA ASP A 349 -21.26 16.85 -17.92
C ASP A 349 -20.63 18.01 -17.13
N LEU A 350 -19.48 17.77 -16.47
CA LEU A 350 -18.83 18.74 -15.59
C LEU A 350 -17.73 19.54 -16.29
N ASN A 351 -17.67 20.85 -16.03
CA ASN A 351 -16.51 21.66 -16.34
C ASN A 351 -15.60 21.69 -15.11
N ILE A 352 -14.43 21.07 -15.21
CA ILE A 352 -13.43 21.00 -14.13
C ILE A 352 -12.42 22.13 -14.33
N PRO A 353 -12.40 23.15 -13.46
CA PRO A 353 -11.40 24.21 -13.55
C PRO A 353 -10.06 23.75 -13.01
N LYS A 354 -8.99 24.36 -13.54
CA LYS A 354 -7.63 24.25 -13.04
C LYS A 354 -7.58 24.53 -11.54
N GLY A 355 -6.84 23.69 -10.82
CA GLY A 355 -6.67 23.80 -9.37
C GLY A 355 -7.76 23.09 -8.55
N LEU A 356 -8.84 22.58 -9.17
CA LEU A 356 -9.80 21.72 -8.47
C LEU A 356 -9.17 20.34 -8.18
N SER A 357 -9.25 19.92 -6.93
CA SER A 357 -8.73 18.63 -6.45
C SER A 357 -9.86 17.61 -6.39
N ILE A 358 -9.88 16.64 -7.30
CA ILE A 358 -10.89 15.58 -7.37
C ILE A 358 -10.47 14.41 -6.46
N TRP A 359 -11.36 13.99 -5.57
CA TRP A 359 -11.12 12.92 -4.60
C TRP A 359 -12.10 11.78 -4.83
N ILE A 360 -11.55 10.63 -5.22
CA ILE A 360 -12.30 9.39 -5.43
C ILE A 360 -12.31 8.59 -4.12
N PRO A 361 -13.46 8.40 -3.45
CA PRO A 361 -13.53 7.74 -2.15
C PRO A 361 -13.58 6.21 -2.33
N VAL A 362 -12.43 5.58 -2.58
CA VAL A 362 -12.31 4.14 -2.87
C VAL A 362 -13.00 3.29 -1.80
N LEU A 363 -12.76 3.56 -0.52
CA LEU A 363 -13.39 2.82 0.58
C LEU A 363 -14.93 2.92 0.52
N ALA A 364 -15.48 4.11 0.29
CA ALA A 364 -16.94 4.27 0.21
C ALA A 364 -17.52 3.59 -1.03
N ILE A 365 -16.83 3.63 -2.17
CA ILE A 365 -17.24 2.94 -3.40
C ILE A 365 -17.25 1.42 -3.17
N HIS A 366 -16.26 0.89 -2.46
CA HIS A 366 -16.14 -0.54 -2.19
C HIS A 366 -17.18 -1.07 -1.19
N HIS A 367 -17.78 -0.20 -0.39
CA HIS A 367 -18.84 -0.51 0.57
C HIS A 367 -20.22 -0.01 0.14
N SER A 368 -20.34 0.56 -1.06
CA SER A 368 -21.62 1.10 -1.55
C SER A 368 -22.61 -0.05 -1.80
N GLU A 369 -23.74 -0.05 -1.09
CA GLU A 369 -24.80 -1.03 -1.32
C GLU A 369 -25.43 -0.91 -2.71
N GLU A 370 -25.42 0.28 -3.31
CA GLU A 370 -25.85 0.49 -4.69
C GLU A 370 -24.95 -0.29 -5.67
N ILE A 371 -23.66 -0.35 -5.37
CA ILE A 371 -22.65 -0.98 -6.23
C ILE A 371 -22.44 -2.45 -5.87
N TRP A 372 -22.55 -2.86 -4.60
CA TRP A 372 -22.17 -4.19 -4.15
C TRP A 372 -23.34 -5.02 -3.59
N GLY A 373 -24.53 -4.43 -3.49
CA GLY A 373 -25.71 -5.06 -2.90
C GLY A 373 -25.86 -4.78 -1.40
N LYS A 374 -26.99 -5.16 -0.82
CA LYS A 374 -27.31 -4.96 0.62
C LYS A 374 -26.29 -5.60 1.57
N ASP A 375 -25.58 -6.59 1.08
CA ASP A 375 -24.56 -7.33 1.80
C ASP A 375 -23.13 -6.81 1.50
N ALA A 376 -23.01 -5.55 1.06
CA ALA A 376 -21.72 -4.89 0.77
C ALA A 376 -20.74 -4.93 1.94
N ASN A 377 -21.23 -5.00 3.18
CA ASN A 377 -20.39 -5.07 4.38
C ASN A 377 -20.09 -6.50 4.84
N GLU A 378 -20.55 -7.52 4.12
CA GLU A 378 -20.27 -8.93 4.42
C GLU A 378 -19.00 -9.40 3.72
N PHE A 379 -18.24 -10.29 4.37
CA PHE A 379 -17.11 -10.97 3.75
C PHE A 379 -17.60 -12.11 2.85
N ARG A 380 -17.70 -11.83 1.55
CA ARG A 380 -18.20 -12.76 0.52
C ARG A 380 -17.24 -12.91 -0.66
N PRO A 381 -16.15 -13.70 -0.51
CA PRO A 381 -15.18 -13.94 -1.58
C PRO A 381 -15.78 -14.48 -2.89
N ASP A 382 -16.89 -15.22 -2.83
CA ASP A 382 -17.59 -15.78 -3.99
C ASP A 382 -18.04 -14.72 -5.02
N ARG A 383 -18.17 -13.45 -4.62
CA ARG A 383 -18.38 -12.32 -5.54
C ARG A 383 -17.31 -12.21 -6.62
N PHE A 384 -16.08 -12.64 -6.31
CA PHE A 384 -14.94 -12.60 -7.21
C PHE A 384 -14.76 -13.89 -8.02
N ALA A 385 -15.73 -14.81 -7.99
CA ALA A 385 -15.70 -16.01 -8.81
C ALA A 385 -15.77 -15.70 -10.31
N SER A 386 -16.54 -14.67 -10.69
CA SER A 386 -16.58 -14.16 -12.06
C SER A 386 -15.72 -12.92 -12.22
N LYS A 387 -14.77 -12.94 -13.17
CA LYS A 387 -13.93 -11.79 -13.52
C LYS A 387 -14.74 -10.56 -13.97
N SER A 388 -15.93 -10.76 -14.55
CA SER A 388 -16.79 -9.66 -15.02
C SER A 388 -17.49 -8.89 -13.88
N PHE A 389 -17.68 -9.55 -12.73
CA PHE A 389 -18.39 -8.96 -11.59
C PHE A 389 -17.61 -7.80 -10.95
N ALA A 390 -16.29 -7.95 -10.82
CA ALA A 390 -15.43 -6.91 -10.25
C ALA A 390 -15.19 -5.73 -11.22
N ALA A 391 -15.01 -6.05 -12.50
CA ALA A 391 -14.72 -5.04 -13.53
C ALA A 391 -15.87 -4.04 -13.76
N SER A 392 -17.11 -4.46 -13.49
CA SER A 392 -18.31 -3.63 -13.64
C SER A 392 -18.65 -2.78 -12.39
N ARG A 393 -17.94 -2.97 -11.27
CA ARG A 393 -18.29 -2.40 -9.95
C ARG A 393 -17.25 -1.43 -9.38
N ASN A 394 -16.38 -0.85 -10.22
CA ASN A 394 -15.32 0.09 -9.81
C ASN A 394 -14.43 -0.43 -8.67
N PHE A 395 -14.09 -1.72 -8.74
CA PHE A 395 -13.07 -2.29 -7.87
C PHE A 395 -11.70 -1.69 -8.22
N LEU A 396 -11.15 -0.87 -7.31
CA LEU A 396 -10.01 0.02 -7.54
C LEU A 396 -8.91 -0.09 -6.45
N PRO A 397 -8.60 -1.27 -5.89
CA PRO A 397 -7.59 -1.38 -4.83
C PRO A 397 -6.18 -0.96 -5.27
N PHE A 398 -5.90 -1.07 -6.58
CA PHE A 398 -4.64 -0.68 -7.20
C PHE A 398 -4.78 0.54 -8.13
N ALA A 399 -5.87 1.31 -7.97
CA ALA A 399 -6.31 2.33 -8.93
C ALA A 399 -6.48 1.78 -10.36
N ALA A 400 -6.61 2.65 -11.35
CA ALA A 400 -6.74 2.30 -12.76
C ALA A 400 -6.05 3.34 -13.66
N GLY A 401 -5.94 3.02 -14.95
CA GLY A 401 -5.31 3.87 -15.96
C GLY A 401 -3.78 3.90 -15.87
N PRO A 402 -3.12 4.84 -16.57
CA PRO A 402 -1.65 4.89 -16.65
C PRO A 402 -0.95 5.03 -15.30
N ARG A 403 -1.64 5.61 -14.30
CA ARG A 403 -1.14 5.80 -12.93
C ARG A 403 -1.57 4.70 -11.95
N ASN A 404 -1.96 3.51 -12.44
CA ASN A 404 -2.22 2.35 -11.58
C ASN A 404 -0.96 1.93 -10.80
N CYS A 405 -1.16 1.15 -9.74
CA CYS A 405 -0.07 0.64 -8.91
C CYS A 405 0.91 -0.17 -9.76
N ILE A 406 2.17 0.25 -9.76
CA ILE A 406 3.24 -0.42 -10.50
C ILE A 406 3.60 -1.79 -9.88
N GLY A 407 3.46 -1.90 -8.56
CA GLY A 407 3.75 -3.11 -7.79
C GLY A 407 2.56 -4.06 -7.64
N GLN A 408 1.46 -3.89 -8.39
CA GLN A 408 0.26 -4.72 -8.25
C GLN A 408 0.57 -6.22 -8.39
N SER A 409 1.31 -6.60 -9.43
CA SER A 409 1.65 -8.01 -9.68
C SER A 409 2.58 -8.58 -8.60
N PHE A 410 3.50 -7.76 -8.08
CA PHE A 410 4.38 -8.10 -6.97
C PHE A 410 3.58 -8.34 -5.68
N ALA A 411 2.73 -7.39 -5.28
CA ALA A 411 1.94 -7.49 -4.06
C ALA A 411 0.99 -8.69 -4.08
N LEU A 412 0.37 -9.00 -5.23
CA LEU A 412 -0.51 -10.16 -5.36
C LEU A 412 0.25 -11.49 -5.36
N MET A 413 1.46 -11.54 -5.96
CA MET A 413 2.34 -12.71 -5.89
C MET A 413 2.78 -12.98 -4.45
N GLU A 414 3.29 -11.94 -3.79
CA GLU A 414 3.72 -11.96 -2.40
C GLU A 414 2.57 -12.39 -1.48
N ALA A 415 1.40 -11.77 -1.59
CA ALA A 415 0.24 -12.11 -0.79
C ALA A 415 -0.19 -13.57 -0.95
N LYS A 416 -0.22 -14.09 -2.19
CA LYS A 416 -0.59 -15.49 -2.45
C LYS A 416 0.40 -16.47 -1.85
N ILE A 417 1.71 -16.23 -2.00
CA ILE A 417 2.75 -17.11 -1.45
C ILE A 417 2.62 -17.15 0.08
N ILE A 418 2.59 -15.99 0.73
CA ILE A 418 2.55 -15.90 2.19
C ILE A 418 1.29 -16.54 2.76
N LEU A 419 0.11 -16.22 2.20
CA LEU A 419 -1.15 -16.76 2.71
C LEU A 419 -1.28 -18.26 2.46
N ALA A 420 -0.87 -18.77 1.29
CA ALA A 420 -0.89 -20.20 1.01
C ALA A 420 -0.01 -20.97 2.00
N MET A 421 1.21 -20.49 2.26
CA MET A 421 2.12 -21.15 3.21
C MET A 421 1.67 -21.02 4.67
N LEU A 422 1.04 -19.89 5.05
CA LEU A 422 0.51 -19.71 6.40
C LEU A 422 -0.69 -20.63 6.67
N ILE A 423 -1.65 -20.69 5.74
CA ILE A 423 -2.88 -21.49 5.85
C ILE A 423 -2.58 -23.00 5.84
N SER A 424 -1.55 -23.44 5.11
CA SER A 424 -1.14 -24.84 5.07
C SER A 424 -0.43 -25.32 6.34
N LYS A 425 0.11 -24.40 7.16
CA LYS A 425 0.81 -24.74 8.41
C LYS A 425 -0.03 -24.51 9.67
N PHE A 426 -0.92 -23.54 9.64
CA PHE A 426 -1.68 -23.13 10.82
C PHE A 426 -3.18 -23.03 10.54
N ARG A 427 -3.96 -23.42 11.54
CA ARG A 427 -5.31 -22.89 11.76
C ARG A 427 -5.17 -21.64 12.60
N PHE A 428 -5.90 -20.59 12.26
CA PHE A 428 -5.89 -19.35 13.03
C PHE A 428 -7.29 -18.83 13.30
N THR A 429 -7.48 -18.32 14.52
CA THR A 429 -8.77 -17.80 15.02
C THR A 429 -8.55 -16.43 15.66
N ILE A 430 -9.60 -15.60 15.72
CA ILE A 430 -9.51 -14.30 16.38
C ILE A 430 -9.28 -14.50 17.88
N SER A 431 -8.34 -13.74 18.46
CA SER A 431 -8.18 -13.74 19.90
C SER A 431 -9.24 -12.88 20.59
N GLU A 432 -9.60 -13.24 21.82
CA GLU A 432 -10.42 -12.44 22.73
C GLU A 432 -9.78 -11.08 23.05
N ASN A 433 -8.44 -10.97 22.96
CA ASN A 433 -7.73 -9.71 23.15
C ASN A 433 -7.79 -8.77 21.93
N TYR A 434 -8.35 -9.23 20.81
CA TYR A 434 -8.44 -8.43 19.61
C TYR A 434 -9.45 -7.29 19.78
N ARG A 435 -8.99 -6.06 19.55
CA ARG A 435 -9.82 -4.85 19.58
C ARG A 435 -9.99 -4.28 18.18
N HIS A 436 -11.15 -4.51 17.58
CA HIS A 436 -11.44 -4.01 16.23
C HIS A 436 -11.60 -2.49 16.24
N ALA A 437 -10.58 -1.79 15.77
CA ALA A 437 -10.60 -0.33 15.66
C ALA A 437 -9.79 0.13 14.43
N PRO A 438 -10.33 0.02 13.22
CA PRO A 438 -9.68 0.58 12.03
C PRO A 438 -9.51 2.09 12.17
N VAL A 439 -8.38 2.60 11.69
CA VAL A 439 -8.04 4.04 11.63
C VAL A 439 -7.34 4.36 10.31
N ILE A 440 -7.38 5.63 9.89
CA ILE A 440 -6.62 6.12 8.73
C ILE A 440 -5.47 7.00 9.23
N VAL A 441 -4.24 6.65 8.81
CA VAL A 441 -3.06 7.53 8.91
C VAL A 441 -2.77 8.12 7.52
N LEU A 442 -2.17 7.29 6.65
CA LEU A 442 -2.22 7.46 5.18
C LEU A 442 -2.94 6.26 4.55
N THR A 443 -2.75 5.09 5.16
CA THR A 443 -3.42 3.83 4.85
C THR A 443 -4.41 3.45 5.96
N ILE A 444 -5.32 2.51 5.68
CA ILE A 444 -6.20 1.91 6.70
C ILE A 444 -5.43 0.89 7.53
N LYS A 445 -5.37 1.11 8.85
CA LYS A 445 -4.60 0.28 9.80
C LYS A 445 -5.46 -0.18 10.98
N PRO A 446 -5.21 -1.37 11.53
CA PRO A 446 -5.76 -1.74 12.83
C PRO A 446 -5.06 -0.92 13.93
N LYS A 447 -5.80 -0.12 14.70
CA LYS A 447 -5.23 0.76 15.73
C LYS A 447 -4.40 0.03 16.79
N TYR A 448 -4.74 -1.22 17.09
CA TYR A 448 -4.11 -2.04 18.13
C TYR A 448 -3.43 -3.31 17.57
N GLY A 449 -3.22 -3.39 16.25
CA GLY A 449 -2.85 -4.64 15.60
C GLY A 449 -4.01 -5.63 15.49
N VAL A 450 -3.73 -6.84 15.01
CA VAL A 450 -4.68 -7.95 14.93
C VAL A 450 -4.13 -9.14 15.71
N GLN A 451 -4.70 -9.37 16.90
CA GLN A 451 -4.36 -10.52 17.74
C GLN A 451 -5.10 -11.77 17.25
N VAL A 452 -4.35 -12.82 16.90
CA VAL A 452 -4.89 -14.12 16.50
C VAL A 452 -4.28 -15.23 17.35
N LYS A 453 -5.05 -16.30 17.56
CA LYS A 453 -4.55 -17.55 18.13
C LYS A 453 -4.14 -18.48 16.99
N LEU A 454 -2.90 -18.99 17.02
CA LEU A 454 -2.37 -19.94 16.04
C LEU A 454 -2.39 -21.35 16.61
N THR A 455 -2.88 -22.31 15.83
CA THR A 455 -2.85 -23.74 16.14
C THR A 455 -2.14 -24.47 14.99
N PRO A 456 -1.05 -25.22 15.25
CA PRO A 456 -0.37 -25.97 14.20
C PRO A 456 -1.29 -27.05 13.66
N LEU A 457 -1.25 -27.25 12.34
CA LEU A 457 -1.92 -28.39 11.72
C LEU A 457 -1.06 -29.64 11.90
N SER A 458 -1.69 -30.76 12.19
CA SER A 458 -1.01 -32.06 12.21
C SER A 458 -0.44 -32.34 10.81
N PRO A 459 0.81 -32.83 10.72
CA PRO A 459 1.50 -33.08 9.46
C PRO A 459 0.80 -34.14 8.60
#